data_AF-F8MJN9-F1
#
_entry.id   AF-F8MJN9-F1
#
_cell.length_a   1.000
_cell.length_b   1.000
_cell.length_c   1.000
_cell.angle_alpha   90.00
_cell.angle_beta   90.00
_cell.angle_gamma   90.00
#
_symmetry.space_group_name_H-M   'P 1'
#
loop_
_entity.id
_entity.type
_entity.pdbx_description
1 polymer ?
#
loop_
_entity_poly.entity_id
_entity_poly.type
_entity_poly.pdbx_seq_one_letter_code
_entity_poly.pdbx_strand_id
1 'polypeptide(L)' 'MSYLGTQRFPYELEFPIDDSDIEDPRRYQEGGFHPIVLGDRLGPCSNGRFRVVNKLGAGGYGTVWLCQDTHHKPITRYS' A
#
# COMPACT_ATOMS: atom_id res chain seq x y z
N MET A 1 -32.08 36.34 21.67
CA MET A 1 -32.16 35.02 21.03
C MET A 1 -30.78 34.39 21.08
N SER A 2 -30.49 33.62 22.13
CA SER A 2 -29.20 32.95 22.32
C SER A 2 -29.29 31.55 21.75
N TYR A 3 -28.61 31.29 20.64
CA TYR A 3 -28.41 29.93 20.16
C TYR A 3 -27.53 29.19 21.17
N LEU A 4 -28.15 28.25 21.89
CA LEU A 4 -27.48 27.32 22.77
C LEU A 4 -26.83 26.22 21.93
N GLY A 5 -25.54 25.96 22.22
CA GLY A 5 -24.91 24.66 22.09
C GLY A 5 -24.72 24.12 20.67
N THR A 6 -23.70 24.61 19.95
CA THR A 6 -23.04 23.72 18.99
C THR A 6 -22.38 22.61 19.80
N GLN A 7 -23.00 21.44 19.78
CA GLN A 7 -22.44 20.19 20.26
C GLN A 7 -21.09 20.00 19.56
N ARG A 8 -20.00 20.22 20.31
CA ARG A 8 -18.62 20.08 19.84
C ARG A 8 -18.47 18.63 19.35
N PHE A 9 -18.24 18.45 18.05
CA PHE A 9 -18.07 17.12 17.48
C PHE A 9 -16.87 16.45 18.16
N PRO A 10 -17.03 15.24 18.72
CA PRO A 10 -15.95 14.55 19.46
C PRO A 10 -14.83 14.01 18.56
N TYR A 11 -14.80 14.42 17.28
CA TYR A 11 -13.82 14.01 16.28
C TYR A 11 -12.86 15.13 15.88
N GLU A 12 -12.84 16.27 16.59
CA GLU A 12 -11.67 17.16 16.60
C GLU A 12 -10.53 16.43 17.31
N LEU A 13 -9.98 15.42 16.62
CA LEU A 13 -8.82 14.65 17.06
C LEU A 13 -7.61 15.59 16.96
N GLU A 14 -7.26 16.23 18.08
CA GLU A 14 -5.94 16.85 18.30
C GLU A 14 -4.85 15.79 18.49
N PHE A 15 -5.02 14.60 17.90
CA PHE A 15 -3.88 13.70 17.70
C PHE A 15 -3.19 14.25 16.46
N PRO A 16 -1.94 14.74 16.56
CA PRO A 16 -1.19 15.08 15.36
C PRO A 16 -1.30 13.87 14.44
N ILE A 17 -1.79 14.11 13.22
CA ILE A 17 -1.82 13.08 12.19
C ILE A 17 -0.36 12.63 12.10
N ASP A 18 -0.10 11.41 12.57
CA ASP A 18 1.22 10.85 12.47
C ASP A 18 1.41 10.50 10.99
N ASP A 19 1.99 11.45 10.26
CA ASP A 19 2.34 11.28 8.85
C ASP A 19 3.33 10.12 8.64
N SER A 20 3.79 9.44 9.70
CA SER A 20 4.58 8.21 9.59
C SER A 20 3.87 7.09 8.81
N ASP A 21 2.53 7.07 8.83
CA ASP A 21 1.71 6.15 8.05
C ASP A 21 1.51 6.63 6.59
N ILE A 22 1.83 7.90 6.30
CA ILE A 22 1.78 8.46 4.95
C ILE A 22 3.13 8.23 4.26
N GLU A 23 3.08 7.58 3.11
CA GLU A 23 4.27 7.39 2.31
C GLU A 23 4.84 8.72 1.80
N ASP A 24 6.11 8.98 2.11
CA ASP A 24 6.83 10.15 1.61
C ASP A 24 7.37 9.92 0.18
N PRO A 25 6.90 10.66 -0.85
CA PRO A 25 7.36 10.52 -2.22
C PRO A 25 8.87 10.76 -2.41
N ARG A 26 9.50 11.52 -1.52
CA ARG A 26 10.95 11.82 -1.57
C ARG A 26 11.81 10.60 -1.30
N ARG A 27 11.22 9.54 -0.73
CA ARG A 27 11.92 8.27 -0.48
C ARG A 27 12.10 7.44 -1.76
N TYR A 28 11.47 7.77 -2.87
CA TYR A 28 11.70 7.13 -4.17
C TYR A 28 12.99 7.65 -4.83
N GLN A 29 14.13 7.24 -4.29
CA GLN A 29 15.46 7.60 -4.74
C GLN A 29 16.42 6.41 -4.59
N GLU A 30 17.64 6.57 -5.09
CA GLU A 30 18.70 5.59 -4.86
C GLU A 30 18.91 5.36 -3.36
N GLY A 31 18.91 4.08 -2.93
CA GLY A 31 18.96 3.69 -1.52
C GLY A 31 17.63 3.81 -0.75
N GLY A 32 16.55 4.25 -1.40
CA GLY A 32 15.21 4.35 -0.83
C GLY A 32 14.22 3.32 -1.39
N PHE A 33 12.96 3.72 -1.54
CA PHE A 33 11.92 2.88 -2.13
C PHE A 33 12.12 2.71 -3.63
N HIS A 34 11.94 1.48 -4.10
CA HIS A 34 11.98 1.16 -5.52
C HIS A 34 10.63 1.55 -6.18
N PRO A 35 10.64 2.28 -7.31
CA PRO A 35 9.42 2.58 -8.05
C PRO A 35 8.84 1.29 -8.65
N ILE A 36 7.57 1.02 -8.39
CA ILE A 36 6.84 -0.15 -8.89
C ILE A 36 5.56 0.32 -9.56
N VAL A 37 5.28 -0.21 -10.75
CA VAL A 37 4.09 0.08 -11.56
C VAL A 37 3.16 -1.14 -11.59
N LEU A 38 1.85 -0.88 -11.69
CA LEU A 38 0.88 -1.96 -11.85
C LEU A 38 1.17 -2.76 -13.14
N GLY A 39 1.19 -4.08 -13.02
CA GLY A 39 1.55 -4.98 -14.11
C GLY A 39 3.03 -5.35 -14.17
N ASP A 40 3.90 -4.73 -13.38
CA ASP A 40 5.30 -5.13 -13.25
C ASP A 40 5.43 -6.61 -12.87
N ARG A 41 6.51 -7.24 -13.32
CA ARG A 41 6.79 -8.65 -13.09
C ARG A 41 8.06 -8.79 -12.27
N LEU A 42 7.88 -9.22 -11.02
CA LEU A 42 8.93 -9.30 -10.01
C LEU A 42 9.33 -10.77 -9.74
N GLY A 43 10.51 -10.96 -9.17
CA GLY A 43 10.99 -12.24 -8.66
C GLY A 43 11.82 -13.07 -9.64
N PRO A 44 12.24 -14.27 -9.23
CA PRO A 44 13.10 -15.14 -10.04
C PRO A 44 12.37 -15.63 -11.29
N CYS A 45 13.12 -15.82 -12.38
CA CYS A 45 12.74 -16.12 -13.77
C CYS A 45 12.88 -14.91 -14.71
N SER A 46 13.33 -15.16 -15.94
CA SER A 46 13.58 -14.13 -16.96
C SER A 46 12.34 -13.32 -17.37
N ASN A 47 11.15 -13.81 -17.01
CA ASN A 47 9.86 -13.17 -17.26
C ASN A 47 9.12 -12.71 -15.99
N GLY A 48 9.71 -12.89 -14.80
CA GLY A 48 9.14 -12.57 -13.48
C GLY A 48 7.92 -13.43 -13.09
N ARG A 49 7.91 -13.95 -11.86
CA ARG A 49 6.85 -14.82 -11.33
C ARG A 49 5.66 -14.06 -10.75
N PHE A 50 5.89 -12.87 -10.21
CA PHE A 50 4.89 -12.13 -9.45
C PHE A 50 4.45 -10.91 -10.23
N ARG A 51 3.22 -10.92 -10.74
CA ARG A 51 2.63 -9.76 -11.41
C ARG A 51 2.01 -8.83 -10.38
N VAL A 52 2.43 -7.57 -10.34
CA VAL A 52 1.88 -6.55 -9.44
C VAL A 52 0.45 -6.20 -9.85
N VAL A 53 -0.48 -6.28 -8.89
CA VAL A 53 -1.92 -6.04 -9.11
C VAL A 53 -2.40 -4.79 -8.40
N ASN A 54 -1.98 -4.57 -7.15
CA ASN A 54 -2.35 -3.38 -6.39
C ASN A 54 -1.35 -3.08 -5.28
N LYS A 55 -1.36 -1.85 -4.76
CA LYS A 55 -0.63 -1.46 -3.56
C LYS A 55 -1.45 -1.78 -2.31
N LEU A 56 -0.81 -2.38 -1.32
CA LEU A 56 -1.44 -2.71 -0.03
C LEU A 56 -1.07 -1.70 1.07
N GLY A 57 0.10 -1.08 0.97
CA GLY A 57 0.51 -0.05 1.92
C GLY A 57 1.98 0.33 1.80
N ALA A 58 2.40 1.24 2.67
CA ALA A 58 3.77 1.64 2.88
C ALA A 58 4.00 1.79 4.38
N GLY A 59 5.26 1.66 4.82
CA GLY A 59 5.65 1.90 6.19
C GLY A 59 7.10 2.31 6.28
N GLY A 60 7.61 2.45 7.52
CA GLY A 60 8.94 3.00 7.79
C GLY A 60 10.09 2.36 7.00
N TYR A 61 10.01 1.10 6.62
CA TYR A 61 11.11 0.35 5.99
C TYR A 61 10.84 -0.12 4.55
N GLY A 62 9.62 0.02 4.03
CA GLY A 62 9.30 -0.52 2.71
C GLY A 62 7.86 -0.31 2.29
N THR A 63 7.56 -0.79 1.08
CA THR A 63 6.22 -0.81 0.51
C THR A 63 5.73 -2.25 0.35
N VAL A 64 4.42 -2.45 0.48
CA VAL A 64 3.79 -3.78 0.39
C VAL A 64 2.83 -3.78 -0.78
N TRP A 65 2.96 -4.78 -1.65
CA TRP A 65 2.20 -4.90 -2.90
C TRP A 65 1.50 -6.25 -3.00
N LEU A 66 0.26 -6.22 -3.48
CA LEU A 66 -0.50 -7.41 -3.85
C LEU A 66 -0.01 -7.88 -5.22
N CYS A 67 0.44 -9.13 -5.28
CA CYS A 67 0.92 -9.74 -6.50
C CYS A 67 0.19 -11.05 -6.80
N GLN A 68 -0.07 -11.29 -8.09
CA GLN A 68 -0.54 -12.56 -8.60
C GLN A 68 0.66 -13.44 -8.96
N ASP A 69 0.70 -14.67 -8.42
CA ASP A 69 1.68 -15.67 -8.81
C ASP A 69 1.30 -16.29 -10.17
N THR A 70 2.12 -16.06 -11.19
CA THR A 70 1.87 -16.55 -12.56
C THR A 70 2.37 -17.97 -12.80
N HIS A 71 3.12 -18.56 -11.86
CA HIS A 71 3.63 -19.93 -11.97
C HIS A 71 2.86 -20.93 -11.11
N HIS A 72 2.01 -20.44 -10.21
CA HIS A 72 1.11 -21.32 -9.48
C HIS A 72 0.00 -21.81 -10.41
N LYS A 73 0.12 -23.05 -10.88
CA LYS A 73 -1.00 -23.76 -11.48
C LYS A 73 -2.01 -24.03 -10.37
N PRO A 74 -3.27 -23.57 -10.49
CA PRO A 74 -4.30 -24.00 -9.55
C PRO A 74 -4.33 -25.53 -9.58
N ILE A 75 -4.33 -26.15 -8.40
CA ILE A 75 -4.63 -27.58 -8.29
C ILE A 75 -6.10 -27.70 -8.72
N THR A 76 -6.35 -27.98 -9.98
CA THR A 76 -7.68 -28.36 -10.46
C THR A 76 -8.05 -29.66 -9.75
N ARG A 77 -8.81 -29.56 -8.66
CA ARG A 77 -9.51 -30.69 -8.06
C ARG A 77 -10.92 -30.75 -8.63
N TYR A 78 -11.07 -31.17 -9.88
CA TYR A 78 -12.33 -31.74 -10.35
C TYR A 78 -12.07 -32.89 -11.33
N SER A 79 -12.45 -34.08 -10.83
CA SER A 79 -12.77 -35.38 -11.44
C SER A 79 -11.91 -35.92 -12.57
#